data_AF-A0A7G2E8T7-F1
#
_entry.id   AF-A0A7G2E8T7-F1
#
_cell.length_a   1.000
_cell.length_b   1.000
_cell.length_c   1.000
_cell.angle_alpha   90.00
_cell.angle_beta   90.00
_cell.angle_gamma   90.00
#
_symmetry.space_group_name_H-M   'P 1'
#
loop_
_entity.id
_entity.type
_entity.pdbx_description
1 polymer ?
#
loop_
_entity_poly.entity_id
_entity_poly.type
_entity_poly.pdbx_seq_one_letter_code
_entity_poly.pdbx_strand_id
1 'polypeptide(L)'
;MGKYRATKHGFKKTMSKLTAISRAPVISDDIYLDLAYYPDIVIDAGLNENILIDVVGQVVSFGEMKTHDVNNKVTKKLEFELRDTNDEQLKCTLWGRFADAMWTACQNGRTEKVICLIRLAKINEFKGLRSISNAFEMSLLEINPTHPPILDFVANLPSDVLPLTIQEANPREVNEMIRKKQYFDRFPRKTISDLFELSEV
;
A
#
# COMPACT_ATOMS: atom_id res chain seq x y z
N MET A 1 -14.91 5.55 17.26
CA MET A 1 -14.88 4.88 15.94
C MET A 1 -13.45 4.95 15.42
N GLY A 2 -12.96 3.91 14.74
CA GLY A 2 -11.66 4.00 14.06
C GLY A 2 -11.71 5.07 12.97
N LYS A 3 -10.60 5.77 12.72
CA LYS A 3 -10.51 6.83 11.71
C LYS A 3 -10.88 6.31 10.31
N TYR A 4 -10.47 5.08 9.97
CA TYR A 4 -10.68 4.48 8.64
C TYR A 4 -11.86 3.51 8.61
N ARG A 5 -12.58 3.48 7.49
CA ARG A 5 -13.75 2.62 7.25
C ARG A 5 -13.61 1.90 5.91
N ALA A 6 -14.02 0.64 5.87
CA ALA A 6 -14.02 -0.17 4.65
C ALA A 6 -15.15 0.21 3.67
N THR A 7 -16.22 0.86 4.14
CA THR A 7 -17.37 1.23 3.30
C THR A 7 -17.94 2.58 3.71
N LYS A 8 -18.66 3.22 2.78
CA LYS A 8 -19.40 4.47 3.01
C LYS A 8 -20.63 4.29 3.92
N HIS A 9 -21.06 3.04 4.14
CA HIS A 9 -22.30 2.69 4.84
C HIS A 9 -22.34 3.19 6.30
N GLY A 10 -23.37 3.96 6.66
CA GLY A 10 -23.46 4.69 7.94
C GLY A 10 -23.52 3.83 9.20
N PHE A 11 -23.79 2.53 9.06
CA PHE A 11 -23.91 1.59 10.18
C PHE A 11 -22.73 0.62 10.25
N LYS A 12 -22.37 0.24 11.48
CA LYS A 12 -21.39 -0.79 11.80
C LYS A 12 -22.09 -1.93 12.54
N LYS A 13 -21.80 -3.17 12.15
CA LYS A 13 -22.21 -4.37 12.90
C LYS A 13 -21.17 -4.70 13.96
N THR A 14 -21.62 -5.05 15.16
CA THR A 14 -20.77 -5.54 16.26
C THR A 14 -21.32 -6.89 16.70
N MET A 15 -20.43 -7.87 16.89
CA MET A 15 -20.84 -9.19 17.40
C MET A 15 -20.89 -9.16 18.92
N SER A 16 -21.92 -9.80 19.48
CA SER A 16 -22.16 -9.92 20.92
C SER A 16 -22.27 -11.40 21.30
N LYS A 17 -22.42 -11.68 22.60
CA LYS A 17 -22.64 -13.06 23.09
C LYS A 17 -23.89 -13.73 22.51
N LEU A 18 -24.84 -12.95 22.00
CA LEU A 18 -26.08 -13.44 21.39
C LEU A 18 -25.97 -13.59 19.86
N THR A 19 -24.83 -13.24 19.26
CA THR A 19 -24.64 -13.40 17.82
C THR A 19 -24.45 -14.88 17.49
N ALA A 20 -25.38 -15.46 16.74
CA ALA A 20 -25.21 -16.77 16.14
C ALA A 20 -24.58 -16.65 14.75
N ILE A 21 -23.53 -17.42 14.49
CA ILE A 21 -22.87 -17.53 13.18
C ILE A 21 -22.97 -18.99 12.75
N SER A 22 -23.54 -19.23 11.57
CA SER A 22 -23.65 -20.56 10.97
C SER A 22 -23.14 -20.53 9.52
N ARG A 23 -22.76 -21.69 9.01
CA ARG A 23 -22.33 -21.82 7.61
C ARG A 23 -23.56 -21.78 6.70
N ALA A 24 -23.44 -21.05 5.59
CA ALA A 24 -24.42 -21.06 4.52
C ALA A 24 -23.81 -21.74 3.27
N PRO A 25 -24.64 -22.30 2.37
CA PRO A 25 -24.20 -22.64 1.03
C PRO A 25 -23.58 -21.42 0.34
N VAL A 26 -22.63 -21.65 -0.58
CA VAL A 26 -22.08 -20.58 -1.41
C VAL A 26 -23.19 -20.05 -2.32
N ILE A 27 -23.45 -18.75 -2.24
CA ILE A 27 -24.49 -18.06 -3.01
C ILE A 27 -23.89 -17.41 -4.26
N SER A 28 -22.65 -16.93 -4.17
CA SER A 28 -21.94 -16.23 -5.24
C SER A 28 -20.42 -16.34 -5.01
N ASP A 29 -19.67 -16.46 -6.10
CA ASP A 29 -18.20 -16.43 -6.13
C ASP A 29 -17.65 -15.05 -6.53
N ASP A 30 -18.53 -14.04 -6.64
CA ASP A 30 -18.13 -12.67 -6.90
C ASP A 30 -17.25 -12.14 -5.76
N ILE A 31 -16.20 -11.42 -6.13
CA ILE A 31 -15.29 -10.77 -5.21
C ILE A 31 -15.75 -9.37 -4.80
N TYR A 32 -16.84 -8.86 -5.39
CA TYR A 32 -17.47 -7.57 -5.08
C TYR A 32 -16.46 -6.41 -5.08
N LEU A 33 -15.77 -6.23 -6.21
CA LEU A 33 -14.82 -5.13 -6.38
C LEU A 33 -15.53 -3.79 -6.52
N ASP A 34 -15.00 -2.78 -5.82
CA ASP A 34 -15.39 -1.37 -5.94
C ASP A 34 -14.13 -0.55 -6.26
N LEU A 35 -13.72 -0.58 -7.53
CA LEU A 35 -12.46 0.01 -7.99
C LEU A 35 -12.55 1.54 -8.03
N ALA A 36 -11.59 2.21 -7.39
CA ALA A 36 -11.45 3.65 -7.48
C ALA A 36 -10.76 4.08 -8.78
N TYR A 37 -11.30 5.14 -9.40
CA TYR A 37 -10.75 5.73 -10.61
C TYR A 37 -9.50 6.58 -10.27
N TYR A 38 -8.43 6.43 -11.05
CA TYR A 38 -7.12 7.01 -10.73
C TYR A 38 -7.14 8.55 -10.69
N PRO A 39 -7.73 9.26 -11.66
CA PRO A 39 -7.85 10.71 -11.62
C PRO A 39 -8.58 11.22 -10.41
N ASP A 40 -9.67 10.55 -10.00
CA ASP A 40 -10.44 10.97 -8.81
C ASP A 40 -9.58 10.92 -7.54
N ILE A 41 -8.65 9.95 -7.46
CA ILE A 41 -7.65 9.85 -6.39
C ILE A 41 -6.64 11.00 -6.50
N VAL A 42 -6.10 11.26 -7.69
CA VAL A 42 -5.01 12.22 -7.89
C VAL A 42 -5.47 13.68 -7.72
N ILE A 43 -6.64 14.04 -8.25
CA ILE A 43 -7.12 15.44 -8.30
C ILE A 43 -7.99 15.85 -7.11
N ASP A 44 -8.20 14.96 -6.14
CA ASP A 44 -9.15 15.17 -5.04
C ASP A 44 -10.58 15.46 -5.49
N ALA A 45 -11.16 14.56 -6.29
CA ALA A 45 -12.54 14.69 -6.76
C ALA A 45 -13.61 14.40 -5.67
N GLY A 46 -13.36 14.79 -4.42
CA GLY A 46 -14.26 14.58 -3.29
C GLY A 46 -14.14 13.20 -2.64
N LEU A 47 -13.06 12.47 -2.91
CA LEU A 47 -12.78 11.20 -2.22
C LEU A 47 -12.39 11.46 -0.76
N ASN A 48 -13.06 10.76 0.14
CA ASN A 48 -12.76 10.84 1.56
C ASN A 48 -11.60 9.92 1.91
N GLU A 49 -10.47 10.47 2.34
CA GLU A 49 -9.25 9.74 2.74
C GLU A 49 -9.47 8.70 3.87
N ASN A 50 -10.58 8.83 4.60
CA ASN A 50 -10.96 7.91 5.67
C ASN A 50 -11.78 6.71 5.18
N ILE A 51 -12.19 6.71 3.91
CA ILE A 51 -12.84 5.56 3.26
C ILE A 51 -11.77 4.83 2.46
N LEU A 52 -11.58 3.56 2.78
CA LEU A 52 -10.64 2.70 2.07
C LEU A 52 -11.19 2.32 0.70
N ILE A 53 -10.32 2.18 -0.27
CA ILE A 53 -10.67 1.96 -1.69
C ILE A 53 -10.03 0.69 -2.24
N ASP A 54 -10.61 0.09 -3.27
CA ASP A 54 -9.97 -0.99 -4.02
C ASP A 54 -9.28 -0.41 -5.26
N VAL A 55 -8.08 -0.87 -5.57
CA VAL A 55 -7.27 -0.39 -6.70
C VAL A 55 -6.66 -1.57 -7.43
N VAL A 56 -6.82 -1.60 -8.75
CA VAL A 56 -6.14 -2.55 -9.64
C VAL A 56 -5.21 -1.80 -10.57
N GLY A 57 -4.06 -2.39 -10.92
CA GLY A 57 -3.15 -1.81 -11.89
C GLY A 57 -2.04 -2.75 -12.34
N GLN A 58 -1.45 -2.47 -13.50
CA GLN A 58 -0.17 -3.03 -13.91
C GLN A 58 0.96 -2.29 -13.19
N VAL A 59 1.89 -3.00 -12.57
CA VAL A 59 3.12 -2.39 -12.05
C VAL A 59 4.01 -1.99 -13.23
N VAL A 60 4.35 -0.70 -13.32
CA VAL A 60 5.18 -0.16 -14.42
C VAL A 60 6.56 0.30 -13.94
N SER A 61 6.67 0.73 -12.69
CA SER A 61 7.94 1.09 -12.06
C SER A 61 7.95 0.65 -10.60
N PHE A 62 9.11 0.26 -10.06
CA PHE A 62 9.30 0.06 -8.62
C PHE A 62 10.69 0.49 -8.20
N GLY A 63 10.80 1.12 -7.04
CA GLY A 63 12.07 1.54 -6.45
C GLY A 63 12.67 0.47 -5.56
N GLU A 64 13.85 0.74 -5.02
CA GLU A 64 14.52 -0.13 -4.07
C GLU A 64 13.72 -0.36 -2.78
N MET A 65 13.86 -1.56 -2.20
CA MET A 65 13.34 -1.88 -0.89
C MET A 65 14.04 -1.04 0.19
N LYS A 66 13.31 -0.11 0.80
CA LYS A 66 13.81 0.72 1.90
C LYS A 66 13.46 0.07 3.24
N THR A 67 14.31 0.25 4.24
CA THR A 67 14.05 -0.19 5.61
C THR A 67 13.92 1.03 6.51
N HIS A 68 12.84 1.09 7.29
CA HIS A 68 12.55 2.19 8.21
C HIS A 68 12.42 1.67 9.64
N ASP A 69 13.09 2.34 10.57
CA ASP A 69 12.87 2.15 12.00
C ASP A 69 11.78 3.11 12.49
N VAL A 70 10.60 2.55 12.78
CA VAL A 70 9.49 3.27 13.38
C VAL A 70 9.22 2.66 14.75
N ASN A 71 9.45 3.42 15.82
CA ASN A 71 9.22 2.99 17.20
C ASN A 71 9.92 1.67 17.59
N ASN A 72 11.19 1.49 17.23
CA ASN A 72 11.98 0.27 17.41
C ASN A 72 11.46 -0.95 16.64
N LYS A 73 10.53 -0.74 15.70
CA LYS A 73 10.06 -1.77 14.77
C LYS A 73 10.60 -1.47 13.38
N VAL A 74 11.56 -2.30 12.97
CA VAL A 74 12.08 -2.32 11.61
C VAL A 74 10.97 -2.73 10.66
N THR A 75 10.57 -1.83 9.77
CA THR A 75 9.52 -2.04 8.78
C THR A 75 10.05 -1.75 7.39
N LYS A 76 9.84 -2.69 6.47
CA LYS A 76 10.20 -2.53 5.07
C LYS A 76 9.19 -1.66 4.33
N LYS A 77 9.65 -0.88 3.35
CA LYS A 77 8.87 0.04 2.54
C LYS A 77 9.26 -0.16 1.08
N LEU A 78 8.25 -0.30 0.22
CA LEU A 78 8.42 -0.33 -1.23
C LEU A 78 7.57 0.76 -1.88
N GLU A 79 8.19 1.58 -2.72
CA GLU A 79 7.53 2.58 -3.55
C GLU A 79 7.47 2.06 -4.99
N PHE A 80 6.32 2.19 -5.65
CA PHE A 80 6.09 1.73 -7.02
C PHE A 80 4.95 2.51 -7.67
N GLU A 81 4.81 2.39 -8.98
CA GLU A 81 3.74 3.01 -9.75
C GLU A 81 2.90 1.94 -10.42
N LEU A 82 1.58 2.12 -10.30
CA LEU A 82 0.59 1.36 -11.01
C LEU A 82 0.12 2.14 -12.24
N ARG A 83 -0.25 1.42 -13.28
CA ARG A 83 -0.90 1.93 -14.49
C ARG A 83 -2.26 1.27 -14.68
N ASP A 84 -3.26 2.06 -15.07
CA ASP A 84 -4.59 1.57 -15.44
C ASP A 84 -4.78 1.34 -16.96
N THR A 85 -6.00 1.06 -17.41
CA THR A 85 -6.32 0.86 -18.84
C THR A 85 -6.31 2.15 -19.66
N ASN A 86 -6.33 3.32 -19.03
CA ASN A 86 -6.26 4.64 -19.67
C ASN A 86 -4.83 5.18 -19.75
N ASP A 87 -3.84 4.36 -19.41
CA ASP A 87 -2.41 4.73 -19.28
C ASP A 87 -2.15 5.76 -18.15
N GLU A 88 -3.10 5.89 -17.21
CA GLU A 88 -2.97 6.78 -16.06
C GLU A 88 -2.17 6.08 -14.95
N GLN A 89 -1.29 6.84 -14.30
CA GLN A 89 -0.38 6.29 -13.30
C GLN A 89 -0.70 6.76 -11.88
N LEU A 90 -0.59 5.83 -10.94
CA LEU A 90 -0.85 6.07 -9.51
C LEU A 90 0.34 5.62 -8.67
N LYS A 91 0.86 6.57 -7.87
CA LYS A 91 1.94 6.28 -6.91
C LYS A 91 1.43 5.47 -5.74
N CYS A 92 2.18 4.43 -5.41
CA CYS A 92 1.83 3.46 -4.39
C CYS A 92 2.98 3.25 -3.41
N THR A 93 2.65 3.03 -2.14
CA THR A 93 3.61 2.65 -1.11
C THR A 93 3.10 1.46 -0.32
N LEU A 94 3.82 0.34 -0.36
CA LEU A 94 3.52 -0.83 0.48
C LEU A 94 4.51 -0.93 1.64
N TRP A 95 4.03 -1.45 2.76
CA TRP A 95 4.80 -1.62 4.00
C TRP A 95 4.78 -3.07 4.49
N GLY A 96 5.86 -3.48 5.18
CA GLY A 96 5.96 -4.78 5.84
C GLY A 96 5.81 -5.95 4.85
N ARG A 97 4.99 -6.96 5.20
CA ARG A 97 4.81 -8.17 4.38
C ARG A 97 4.28 -7.89 2.97
N PHE A 98 3.53 -6.80 2.80
CA PHE A 98 3.02 -6.39 1.49
C PHE A 98 4.15 -5.92 0.58
N ALA A 99 5.11 -5.17 1.14
CA ALA A 99 6.31 -4.75 0.42
C ALA A 99 7.14 -5.97 0.00
N ASP A 100 7.36 -6.93 0.91
CA ASP A 100 8.11 -8.16 0.62
C ASP A 100 7.47 -8.99 -0.51
N ALA A 101 6.14 -9.16 -0.47
CA ALA A 101 5.41 -9.91 -1.50
C ALA A 101 5.53 -9.25 -2.87
N MET A 102 5.30 -7.94 -2.95
CA MET A 102 5.40 -7.19 -4.20
C MET A 102 6.83 -7.19 -4.76
N TRP A 103 7.83 -6.96 -3.90
CA TRP A 103 9.24 -7.00 -4.31
C TRP A 103 9.63 -8.35 -4.91
N THR A 104 9.22 -9.44 -4.27
CA THR A 104 9.48 -10.80 -4.77
C THR A 104 8.82 -11.03 -6.13
N ALA A 105 7.58 -10.59 -6.30
CA ALA A 105 6.87 -10.72 -7.57
C ALA A 105 7.55 -9.92 -8.69
N CYS A 106 7.92 -8.67 -8.46
CA CYS A 106 8.58 -7.83 -9.46
C CYS A 106 9.97 -8.34 -9.84
N GLN A 107 10.73 -8.91 -8.89
CA GLN A 107 12.05 -9.47 -9.17
C GLN A 107 11.99 -10.77 -9.98
N ASN A 108 10.96 -11.59 -9.76
CA ASN A 108 10.76 -12.85 -10.49
C ASN A 108 10.09 -12.63 -11.85
N GLY A 109 9.23 -11.62 -11.97
CA GLY A 109 8.40 -11.34 -13.14
C GLY A 109 9.03 -10.43 -14.20
N ARG A 110 10.37 -10.36 -14.33
CA ARG A 110 11.05 -9.36 -15.19
C ARG A 110 10.60 -9.33 -16.65
N THR A 111 9.99 -10.40 -17.15
CA THR A 111 9.50 -10.51 -18.54
C THR A 111 7.98 -10.47 -18.67
N GLU A 112 7.23 -10.59 -17.57
CA GLU A 112 5.76 -10.69 -17.57
C GLU A 112 5.13 -9.47 -16.89
N LYS A 113 3.93 -9.09 -17.33
CA LYS A 113 3.17 -8.01 -16.67
C LYS A 113 2.84 -8.45 -15.24
N VAL A 114 3.26 -7.65 -14.25
CA VAL A 114 2.85 -7.85 -12.86
C VAL A 114 1.57 -7.04 -12.62
N ILE A 115 0.48 -7.74 -12.34
CA ILE A 115 -0.82 -7.16 -12.03
C ILE A 115 -1.03 -7.16 -10.54
N CYS A 116 -1.44 -6.02 -10.00
CA CYS A 116 -1.62 -5.82 -8.57
C CYS A 116 -3.07 -5.43 -8.31
N LEU A 117 -3.72 -6.15 -7.41
CA LEU A 117 -4.99 -5.75 -6.78
C LEU A 117 -4.72 -5.45 -5.31
N ILE A 118 -4.96 -4.20 -4.90
CA ILE A 118 -4.91 -3.77 -3.50
C ILE A 118 -6.33 -3.44 -3.07
N ARG A 119 -6.88 -4.25 -2.16
CA ARG A 119 -8.18 -3.98 -1.55
C ARG A 119 -8.02 -3.25 -0.24
N LEU A 120 -8.99 -2.38 0.06
CA LEU A 120 -8.99 -1.55 1.26
C LEU A 120 -7.68 -0.73 1.41
N ALA A 121 -7.21 -0.16 0.30
CA ALA A 121 -6.10 0.77 0.26
C ALA A 121 -6.48 2.11 0.90
N LYS A 122 -5.51 2.75 1.53
CA LYS A 122 -5.63 4.08 2.10
C LYS A 122 -5.12 5.12 1.12
N ILE A 123 -5.89 6.19 0.92
CA ILE A 123 -5.44 7.40 0.22
C ILE A 123 -4.53 8.21 1.16
N ASN A 124 -3.38 8.65 0.64
CA ASN A 124 -2.46 9.53 1.34
C ASN A 124 -2.19 10.77 0.51
N GLU A 125 -2.01 11.90 1.18
CA GLU A 125 -1.57 13.15 0.58
C GLU A 125 -0.25 13.60 1.23
N PHE A 126 0.75 13.90 0.40
CA PHE A 126 2.01 14.48 0.84
C PHE A 126 2.42 15.61 -0.08
N LYS A 127 2.52 16.83 0.47
CA LYS A 127 2.85 18.05 -0.28
C LYS A 127 1.93 18.27 -1.50
N GLY A 128 0.63 17.99 -1.33
CA GLY A 128 -0.37 18.09 -2.40
C GLY A 128 -0.32 16.99 -3.45
N LEU A 129 0.58 16.00 -3.33
CA LEU A 129 0.61 14.83 -4.20
C LEU A 129 -0.11 13.68 -3.53
N ARG A 130 -1.14 13.16 -4.20
CA ARG A 130 -1.90 12.00 -3.73
C ARG A 130 -1.30 10.69 -4.22
N SER A 131 -1.42 9.69 -3.36
CA SER A 131 -0.90 8.34 -3.53
C SER A 131 -1.73 7.37 -2.70
N ILE A 132 -1.48 6.08 -2.84
CA ILE A 132 -2.10 5.07 -1.99
C ILE A 132 -1.07 4.29 -1.18
N SER A 133 -1.51 3.73 -0.06
CA SER A 133 -0.75 2.74 0.69
C SER A 133 -1.65 1.63 1.25
N ASN A 134 -1.06 0.52 1.68
CA ASN A 134 -1.81 -0.41 2.51
C ASN A 134 -2.23 0.25 3.85
N ALA A 135 -3.44 -0.05 4.30
CA ALA A 135 -4.04 0.37 5.56
C ALA A 135 -3.68 -0.61 6.69
N PHE A 136 -2.41 -0.63 7.08
CA PHE A 136 -1.87 -1.63 8.02
C PHE A 136 -2.17 -3.06 7.54
N GLU A 137 -2.72 -3.90 8.41
CA GLU A 137 -3.12 -5.29 8.12
C GLU A 137 -4.57 -5.41 7.61
N MET A 138 -5.30 -4.30 7.44
CA MET A 138 -6.67 -4.37 6.90
C MET A 138 -6.70 -4.54 5.39
N SER A 139 -5.67 -4.09 4.68
CA SER A 139 -5.61 -4.26 3.22
C SER A 139 -5.41 -5.72 2.83
N LEU A 140 -5.89 -6.05 1.64
CA LEU A 140 -5.59 -7.30 0.97
C LEU A 140 -4.77 -6.98 -0.26
N LEU A 141 -3.77 -7.82 -0.54
CA LEU A 141 -2.94 -7.72 -1.73
C LEU A 141 -3.00 -9.05 -2.46
N GLU A 142 -3.41 -8.99 -3.71
CA GLU A 142 -3.38 -10.12 -4.64
C GLU A 142 -2.50 -9.74 -5.83
N ILE A 143 -1.56 -10.61 -6.16
CA ILE A 143 -0.61 -10.42 -7.26
C ILE A 143 -0.95 -11.44 -8.34
N ASN A 144 -1.10 -10.95 -9.57
CA ASN A 144 -1.58 -11.72 -10.72
C ASN A 144 -2.87 -12.52 -10.43
N PRO A 145 -3.92 -11.93 -9.81
CA PRO A 145 -5.15 -12.65 -9.55
C PRO A 145 -5.87 -12.98 -10.87
N THR A 146 -6.58 -14.11 -10.88
CA THR A 146 -7.25 -14.66 -12.07
C THR A 146 -8.78 -14.46 -12.05
N HIS A 147 -9.26 -13.53 -11.22
CA HIS A 147 -10.69 -13.20 -11.15
C HIS A 147 -11.16 -12.60 -12.48
N PRO A 148 -12.39 -12.89 -12.95
CA PRO A 148 -12.88 -12.40 -14.25
C PRO A 148 -12.76 -10.87 -14.46
N PRO A 149 -13.08 -10.00 -13.48
CA PRO A 149 -12.91 -8.55 -13.65
C PRO A 149 -11.45 -8.13 -13.85
N ILE A 150 -10.49 -8.89 -13.29
CA ILE A 150 -9.06 -8.59 -13.44
C ILE A 150 -8.56 -9.07 -14.79
N LEU A 151 -9.03 -10.22 -15.28
CA LEU A 151 -8.70 -10.70 -16.62
C LEU A 151 -9.20 -9.72 -17.69
N ASP A 152 -10.40 -9.17 -17.51
CA ASP A 152 -10.94 -8.10 -18.38
C ASP A 152 -10.07 -6.83 -18.32
N PHE A 153 -9.67 -6.39 -17.11
CA PHE A 153 -8.71 -5.29 -16.96
C PHE A 153 -7.41 -5.55 -17.73
N VAL A 154 -6.83 -6.76 -17.63
CA VAL A 154 -5.58 -7.11 -18.31
C VAL A 154 -5.73 -7.11 -19.83
N ALA A 155 -6.88 -7.57 -20.35
CA ALA A 155 -7.18 -7.58 -21.78
C ALA A 155 -7.31 -6.16 -22.36
N ASN A 156 -7.73 -5.20 -21.53
CA ASN A 156 -7.90 -3.79 -21.90
C ASN A 156 -6.69 -2.91 -21.58
N LEU A 157 -5.59 -3.48 -21.07
CA LEU A 157 -4.35 -2.72 -20.87
C LEU A 157 -3.78 -2.27 -22.22
N PRO A 158 -3.05 -1.14 -22.25
CA PRO A 158 -2.30 -0.73 -23.43
C PRO A 158 -1.43 -1.87 -23.99
N SER A 159 -1.38 -1.97 -25.32
CA SER A 159 -0.68 -3.05 -26.05
C SER A 159 0.84 -2.91 -26.06
N ASP A 160 1.37 -1.86 -25.44
CA ASP A 160 2.79 -1.62 -25.35
C ASP A 160 3.49 -2.65 -24.45
N VAL A 161 4.73 -2.96 -24.82
CA VAL A 161 5.63 -3.73 -23.96
C VAL A 161 6.39 -2.71 -23.13
N LEU A 162 5.83 -2.31 -21.99
CA LEU A 162 6.59 -1.58 -20.98
C LEU A 162 7.38 -2.59 -20.14
N PRO A 163 8.73 -2.63 -20.24
CA PRO A 163 9.53 -3.37 -19.30
C PRO A 163 9.36 -2.77 -17.90
N LEU A 164 9.26 -3.63 -16.89
CA LEU A 164 9.26 -3.22 -15.48
C LEU A 164 10.50 -2.37 -15.20
N THR A 165 10.31 -1.08 -14.92
CA THR A 165 11.43 -0.16 -14.68
C THR A 165 11.84 -0.20 -13.21
N ILE A 166 13.10 -0.54 -12.96
CA ILE A 166 13.70 -0.47 -11.62
C ILE A 166 14.22 0.95 -11.43
N GLN A 167 13.65 1.69 -10.47
CA GLN A 167 14.18 3.00 -10.10
C GLN A 167 15.37 2.80 -9.15
N GLU A 168 16.57 3.20 -9.60
CA GLU A 168 17.78 3.21 -8.76
C GLU A 168 17.63 4.19 -7.58
N ALA A 169 18.24 3.87 -6.44
CA ALA A 169 18.18 4.77 -5.29
C ALA A 169 18.82 6.14 -5.59
N ASN A 170 18.10 7.21 -5.24
CA ASN A 170 18.60 8.57 -5.33
C ASN A 170 19.78 8.77 -4.35
N PRO A 171 20.99 9.15 -4.81
CA PRO A 171 22.16 9.35 -3.96
C PRO A 171 21.94 10.36 -2.83
N ARG A 172 21.05 11.34 -3.02
CA ARG A 172 20.70 12.34 -1.98
C ARG A 172 19.89 11.72 -0.85
N GLU A 173 18.90 10.87 -1.17
CA GLU A 173 18.09 10.19 -0.15
C GLU A 173 18.93 9.18 0.64
N VAL A 174 19.82 8.45 -0.04
CA VAL A 174 20.77 7.53 0.60
C VAL A 174 21.66 8.29 1.59
N ASN A 175 22.21 9.43 1.18
CA ASN A 175 23.02 10.27 2.05
C ASN A 175 22.24 10.81 3.28
N GLU A 176 20.98 11.20 3.12
CA GLU A 176 20.14 11.59 4.26
C GLU A 176 19.83 10.43 5.20
N MET A 177 19.56 9.23 4.68
CA MET A 177 19.36 8.03 5.50
C MET A 177 20.63 7.68 6.29
N ILE A 178 21.81 7.74 5.66
CA ILE A 178 23.10 7.53 6.33
C ILE A 178 23.31 8.57 7.43
N ARG A 179 23.05 9.86 7.16
CA ARG A 179 23.16 10.93 8.17
C ARG A 179 22.21 10.73 9.35
N LYS A 180 20.96 10.35 9.10
CA LYS A 180 19.99 10.04 10.18
C LYS A 180 20.43 8.84 11.00
N LYS A 181 20.93 7.77 10.36
CA LYS A 181 21.46 6.60 11.05
C LYS A 181 22.64 6.97 11.96
N GLN A 182 23.63 7.68 11.42
CA GLN A 182 24.78 8.18 12.19
C GLN A 182 24.36 9.09 13.36
N TYR A 183 23.31 9.91 13.18
CA TYR A 183 22.77 10.74 14.25
C TYR A 183 22.19 9.89 15.39
N PHE A 184 21.39 8.86 15.09
CA PHE A 184 20.82 8.00 16.13
C PHE A 184 21.84 7.02 16.73
N ASP A 185 22.87 6.63 16.00
CA ASP A 185 24.00 5.87 16.56
C ASP A 185 24.79 6.71 17.58
N ARG A 186 24.95 8.02 17.31
CA ARG A 186 25.62 8.95 18.22
C ARG A 186 24.73 9.42 19.37
N PHE A 187 23.44 9.56 19.12
CA PHE A 187 22.43 10.02 20.07
C PHE A 187 21.30 8.98 20.14
N PRO A 188 21.52 7.86 20.86
CA PRO A 188 20.52 6.82 20.98
C PRO A 188 19.23 7.40 21.58
N ARG A 189 18.09 7.01 21.02
CA ARG A 189 16.79 7.46 21.52
C ARG A 189 16.62 6.99 22.97
N LYS A 190 16.31 7.94 23.83
CA LYS A 190 16.00 7.72 25.24
C LYS A 190 14.55 8.11 25.51
N THR A 191 13.87 7.36 26.37
CA THR A 191 12.57 7.77 26.87
C THR A 191 12.74 8.97 27.79
N ILE A 192 11.65 9.70 28.06
CA ILE A 192 11.67 10.79 29.04
C ILE A 192 12.09 10.26 30.43
N SER A 193 11.73 9.02 30.78
CA SER A 193 12.16 8.36 32.01
C SER A 193 13.68 8.16 32.06
N ASP A 194 14.26 7.65 30.98
CA ASP A 194 15.70 7.39 30.88
C ASP A 194 16.55 8.66 30.97
N LEU A 195 15.97 9.84 30.73
CA LEU A 195 16.65 11.13 30.90
C LEU A 195 16.73 11.56 32.37
N PHE A 196 15.74 11.19 33.19
CA PHE A 196 15.73 11.50 34.61
C PHE A 196 16.68 10.62 35.43
N GLU A 197 16.93 9.39 34.97
CA GLU A 197 17.91 8.47 35.60
C GLU A 197 19.38 8.90 35.38
N LEU A 198 19.66 9.82 34.46
CA LEU A 198 21.01 10.33 34.19
C LEU A 198 21.35 11.58 35.03
N SER A 199 20.38 12.13 35.76
CA SER A 199 20.56 13.30 36.63
C SER A 199 20.85 12.96 38.09
N GLU A 200 21.01 11.69 38.44
CA GLU A 200 21.47 11.26 39.77
C GLU A 200 22.95 10.83 39.72
N VAL A 201 23.84 11.82 39.66
CA VAL A 201 25.24 11.73 40.13
C VAL A 201 25.59 13.02 40.86
#